data_AF-A0A8E1V0S8-F1
#
_entry.id   AF-A0A8E1V0S8-F1
#
_cell.length_a   1.000
_cell.length_b   1.000
_cell.length_c   1.000
_cell.angle_alpha   90.00
_cell.angle_beta   90.00
_cell.angle_gamma   90.00
#
_symmetry.space_group_name_H-M   'P 1'
#
loop_
_entity.id
_entity.type
_entity.pdbx_description
1 polymer ?
#
loop_
_entity_poly.entity_id
_entity_poly.type
_entity_poly.pdbx_seq_one_letter_code
_entity_poly.pdbx_strand_id
1 'polypeptide(L)'
;MGDGSSNIINKNSLTQFNGNYAYGNTGKFPADVFLLNPPYSAEGNGMIFVEKALNKMVHGRAAVIVQDSAGNGKAVDINTRIMKKSRLIASIKMPTDLFKTNVQTSIYLFEVGTPQANDDIVKFIDFRKDGYTRTNRKKAASNLKDDGTAKERYDELIKVVKNGISNSKYLKQNETYFEDTVDPLSGKDWNFDQHIVVDPKLKERDFYSSIIPYETWKITHILSSSEKLYKKLIEQNISTDVDEFKAGDLFSVRKNPSLNKDSLTFSSNGKYPYFTRTVDQNGIAGYTHYYDDEHLMPGNVLAVGLMGMRFFYMDTSFYAGQFTRSIIPNKKLFLQMSN
;
A
#
# COMPACT_ATOMS: atom_id res chain seq x y z
N MET A 1 8.53 10.63 38.13
CA MET A 1 8.55 12.11 38.00
C MET A 1 9.71 12.44 37.08
N GLY A 2 9.51 13.31 36.08
CA GLY A 2 10.61 13.81 35.26
C GLY A 2 11.60 14.63 36.10
N ASP A 3 12.78 14.85 35.58
CA ASP A 3 13.87 15.66 36.18
C ASP A 3 13.53 17.17 36.30
N GLY A 4 12.36 17.60 35.83
CA GLY A 4 11.90 18.99 35.94
C GLY A 4 12.61 19.96 34.99
N SER A 5 13.39 19.47 34.03
CA SER A 5 14.22 20.29 33.12
C SER A 5 13.47 20.82 31.89
N SER A 6 12.16 20.59 31.79
CA SER A 6 11.35 20.97 30.62
C SER A 6 11.16 22.48 30.51
N ASN A 7 11.59 23.06 29.39
CA ASN A 7 11.40 24.49 29.07
C ASN A 7 10.11 24.70 28.24
N ILE A 8 8.94 24.66 28.89
CA ILE A 8 7.63 24.81 28.23
C ILE A 8 7.16 26.26 28.30
N ILE A 9 6.94 26.89 27.14
CA ILE A 9 6.59 28.31 27.04
C ILE A 9 5.20 28.45 26.41
N ASN A 10 4.24 29.00 27.15
CA ASN A 10 2.90 29.30 26.63
C ASN A 10 2.86 30.70 25.98
N LYS A 11 3.39 30.81 24.76
CA LYS A 11 3.41 32.05 23.96
C LYS A 11 3.27 31.75 22.47
N ASN A 12 3.00 32.77 21.67
CA ASN A 12 3.02 32.66 20.21
C ASN A 12 4.46 32.40 19.72
N SER A 13 4.71 31.20 19.17
CA SER A 13 6.05 30.80 18.72
C SER A 13 6.55 31.60 17.51
N LEU A 14 5.67 32.21 16.72
CA LEU A 14 6.04 33.04 15.58
C LEU A 14 6.41 34.47 15.96
N THR A 15 5.91 35.03 17.06
CA THR A 15 6.14 36.45 17.39
C THR A 15 6.82 36.67 18.73
N GLN A 16 6.66 35.75 19.68
CA GLN A 16 7.06 35.96 21.07
C GLN A 16 8.22 35.05 21.52
N PHE A 17 8.58 34.01 20.76
CA PHE A 17 9.77 33.20 21.06
C PHE A 17 11.03 33.78 20.40
N ASN A 18 11.94 34.28 21.24
CA ASN A 18 13.20 34.89 20.80
C ASN A 18 14.32 33.87 20.54
N GLY A 19 14.18 32.63 20.99
CA GLY A 19 15.21 31.58 20.83
C GLY A 19 16.05 31.33 22.08
N ASN A 20 15.74 31.97 23.20
CA ASN A 20 16.44 31.79 24.48
C ASN A 20 15.65 30.87 25.42
N TYR A 21 16.32 30.35 26.45
CA TYR A 21 15.65 29.69 27.56
C TYR A 21 14.68 30.65 28.26
N ALA A 22 13.53 30.15 28.69
CA ALA A 22 12.58 30.93 29.48
C ALA A 22 12.82 30.79 30.99
N TYR A 23 13.47 29.70 31.41
CA TYR A 23 13.72 29.37 32.81
C TYR A 23 15.15 28.87 33.01
N GLY A 24 15.75 29.20 34.16
CA GLY A 24 17.00 28.61 34.67
C GLY A 24 18.30 29.03 33.98
N ASN A 25 18.30 29.21 32.66
CA ASN A 25 19.49 29.53 31.87
C ASN A 25 19.30 30.86 31.11
N THR A 26 20.38 31.61 30.87
CA THR A 26 20.37 32.95 30.25
C THR A 26 20.79 32.95 28.78
N GLY A 27 21.07 31.77 28.20
CA GLY A 27 21.52 31.62 26.82
C GLY A 27 20.45 31.29 25.77
N LYS A 28 20.91 31.15 24.52
CA LYS A 28 20.13 30.56 23.41
C LYS A 28 19.80 29.10 23.72
N PHE A 29 18.61 28.66 23.33
CA PHE A 29 18.21 27.26 23.41
C PHE A 29 18.93 26.47 22.29
N PRO A 30 19.81 25.51 22.62
CA PRO A 30 20.59 24.75 21.64
C PRO A 30 19.75 23.58 21.09
N ALA A 31 18.76 23.90 20.26
CA ALA A 31 17.95 22.86 19.63
C ALA A 31 18.74 22.14 18.53
N ASP A 32 18.99 20.85 18.72
CA ASP A 32 19.60 19.97 17.71
C ASP A 32 18.58 19.03 17.05
N VAL A 33 17.37 18.95 17.60
CA VAL A 33 16.25 18.17 17.07
C VAL A 33 14.98 19.01 17.08
N PHE A 34 14.30 19.07 15.93
CA PHE A 34 13.01 19.72 15.79
C PHE A 34 11.95 18.76 15.27
N LEU A 35 10.83 18.65 15.99
CA LEU A 35 9.69 17.81 15.61
C LEU A 35 8.44 18.69 15.58
N LEU A 36 7.69 18.68 14.46
CA LEU A 36 6.49 19.51 14.35
C LEU A 36 5.38 18.87 13.52
N ASN A 37 4.15 19.00 14.02
CA ASN A 37 2.91 18.92 13.24
C ASN A 37 2.27 20.32 13.27
N PRO A 38 2.56 21.21 12.31
CA PRO A 38 2.12 22.60 12.37
C PRO A 38 0.62 22.73 12.11
N PRO A 39 0.01 23.85 12.51
CA PRO A 39 -1.34 24.17 12.07
C PRO A 39 -1.35 24.45 10.56
N TYR A 40 -2.04 23.60 9.79
CA TYR A 40 -2.08 23.69 8.33
C TYR A 40 -2.81 24.91 7.77
N SER A 41 -3.58 25.62 8.58
CA SER A 41 -4.25 26.87 8.19
C SER A 41 -3.31 28.08 8.20
N ALA A 42 -2.10 27.94 8.73
CA ALA A 42 -1.10 29.02 8.74
C ALA A 42 -0.41 29.15 7.38
N GLU A 43 0.31 30.26 7.19
CA GLU A 43 1.03 30.57 5.96
C GLU A 43 1.93 29.42 5.49
N GLY A 44 1.89 29.14 4.18
CA GLY A 44 2.59 28.02 3.57
C GLY A 44 2.15 26.66 4.12
N ASN A 45 0.89 26.50 4.51
CA ASN A 45 0.38 25.31 5.21
C ASN A 45 1.16 24.95 6.47
N GLY A 46 1.59 25.97 7.21
CA GLY A 46 2.37 25.80 8.44
C GLY A 46 3.89 25.81 8.24
N MET A 47 4.38 25.90 7.00
CA MET A 47 5.82 25.98 6.72
C MET A 47 6.48 27.24 7.31
N ILE A 48 5.73 28.30 7.61
CA ILE A 48 6.25 29.48 8.30
C ILE A 48 6.82 29.15 9.70
N PHE A 49 6.24 28.17 10.40
CA PHE A 49 6.78 27.69 11.68
C PHE A 49 8.06 26.88 11.48
N VAL A 50 8.11 26.09 10.40
CA VAL A 50 9.28 25.29 10.03
C VAL A 50 10.46 26.22 9.72
N GLU A 51 10.27 27.19 8.82
CA GLU A 51 11.28 28.19 8.50
C GLU A 51 11.79 28.92 9.75
N LYS A 52 10.88 29.36 10.62
CA LYS A 52 11.25 30.06 11.85
C LYS A 52 12.08 29.18 12.80
N ALA A 53 11.71 27.92 12.97
CA ALA A 53 12.44 26.99 13.83
C ALA A 53 13.82 26.67 13.26
N LEU A 54 13.90 26.31 11.97
CA LEU A 54 15.16 26.02 11.28
C LEU A 54 16.13 27.21 11.34
N ASN A 55 15.64 28.44 11.20
CA ASN A 55 16.45 29.66 11.32
C ASN A 55 17.01 29.91 12.74
N LYS A 56 16.46 29.27 13.77
CA LYS A 56 16.93 29.40 15.16
C LYS A 56 17.92 28.31 15.56
N MET A 57 17.96 27.21 14.80
CA MET A 57 18.91 26.12 14.99
C MET A 57 20.23 26.46 14.30
N VAL A 58 21.34 25.97 14.86
CA VAL A 58 22.68 26.12 14.26
C VAL A 58 23.04 24.89 13.43
N HIS A 59 22.73 23.71 13.95
CA HIS A 59 22.92 22.42 13.31
C HIS A 59 21.81 21.46 13.77
N GLY A 60 21.82 20.22 13.29
CA GLY A 60 20.94 19.17 13.77
C GLY A 60 19.95 18.68 12.71
N ARG A 61 18.80 18.16 13.15
CA ARG A 61 17.80 17.55 12.27
C ARG A 61 16.39 18.01 12.59
N ALA A 62 15.54 18.05 11.57
CA ALA A 62 14.12 18.29 11.74
C ALA A 62 13.28 17.20 11.08
N ALA A 63 12.14 16.88 11.69
CA ALA A 63 11.09 16.08 11.08
C ALA A 63 9.75 16.80 11.23
N VAL A 64 9.11 17.09 10.11
CA VAL A 64 7.84 17.84 10.08
C VAL A 64 6.81 17.11 9.26
N ILE A 65 5.61 16.93 9.79
CA ILE A 65 4.47 16.41 9.02
C ILE A 65 3.64 17.58 8.53
N VAL A 66 3.43 17.68 7.22
CA VAL A 66 2.73 18.81 6.59
C VAL A 66 1.74 18.31 5.54
N GLN A 67 0.81 19.18 5.12
CA GLN A 67 -0.02 18.87 3.96
C GLN A 67 0.85 18.81 2.71
N ASP A 68 0.56 17.86 1.83
CA ASP A 68 1.26 17.68 0.56
C ASP A 68 1.35 18.96 -0.26
N SER A 69 0.30 19.77 -0.29
CA SER A 69 0.31 21.00 -1.07
C SER A 69 1.38 22.00 -0.64
N ALA A 70 1.95 21.88 0.57
CA ALA A 70 3.11 22.67 1.01
C ALA A 70 4.33 22.44 0.11
N GLY A 71 4.64 21.18 -0.20
CA GLY A 71 5.74 20.79 -1.07
C GLY A 71 5.42 20.79 -2.55
N ASN A 72 4.17 21.04 -2.94
CA ASN A 72 3.69 21.07 -4.34
C ASN A 72 3.08 22.43 -4.71
N GLY A 73 3.66 23.52 -4.20
CA GLY A 73 3.38 24.88 -4.70
C GLY A 73 2.67 25.85 -3.75
N LYS A 74 2.16 25.44 -2.57
CA LYS A 74 1.54 26.38 -1.61
C LYS A 74 2.54 27.11 -0.71
N ALA A 75 3.78 26.66 -0.65
CA ALA A 75 4.81 27.25 0.20
C ALA A 75 6.11 27.60 -0.55
N VAL A 76 6.05 27.84 -1.87
CA VAL A 76 7.23 28.05 -2.75
C VAL A 76 8.27 29.00 -2.15
N ASP A 77 7.85 30.20 -1.75
CA ASP A 77 8.78 31.21 -1.24
C ASP A 77 9.41 30.79 0.09
N ILE A 78 8.63 30.16 0.98
CA ILE A 78 9.12 29.67 2.27
C ILE A 78 10.09 28.51 2.06
N ASN A 79 9.72 27.54 1.21
CA ASN A 79 10.52 26.38 0.87
C ASN A 79 11.88 26.78 0.27
N THR A 80 11.87 27.73 -0.67
CA THR A 80 13.09 28.29 -1.27
C THR A 80 13.99 28.96 -0.24
N ARG A 81 13.42 29.66 0.76
CA ARG A 81 14.22 30.26 1.85
C ARG A 81 14.76 29.22 2.82
N ILE A 82 14.03 28.14 3.08
CA ILE A 82 14.52 26.99 3.87
C ILE A 82 15.73 26.36 3.20
N MET A 83 15.70 26.13 1.88
CA MET A 83 16.81 25.50 1.14
C MET A 83 18.12 26.27 1.20
N LYS A 84 18.08 27.59 1.45
CA LYS A 84 19.28 28.42 1.63
C LYS A 84 20.07 28.10 2.90
N LYS A 85 19.50 27.36 3.85
CA LYS A 85 20.11 27.09 5.17
C LYS A 85 19.98 25.66 5.66
N SER A 86 19.06 24.90 5.08
CA SER A 86 18.79 23.51 5.45
C SER A 86 18.60 22.68 4.20
N ARG A 87 18.95 21.41 4.31
CA ARG A 87 18.89 20.43 3.23
C ARG A 87 17.79 19.43 3.51
N LEU A 88 16.92 19.19 2.54
CA LEU A 88 15.94 18.12 2.57
C LEU A 88 16.66 16.78 2.37
N ILE A 89 16.38 15.82 3.24
CA ILE A 89 17.01 14.50 3.26
C ILE A 89 16.04 13.43 2.78
N ALA A 90 14.76 13.57 3.16
CA ALA A 90 13.72 12.65 2.75
C ALA A 90 12.36 13.31 2.71
N SER A 91 11.51 12.84 1.80
CA SER A 91 10.09 13.11 1.70
C SER A 91 9.32 11.81 1.76
N ILE A 92 8.47 11.66 2.78
CA ILE A 92 7.77 10.42 3.09
C ILE A 92 6.28 10.68 2.96
N LYS A 93 5.68 10.16 1.89
CA LYS A 93 4.25 10.27 1.63
C LYS A 93 3.47 9.39 2.61
N MET A 94 2.56 9.99 3.37
CA MET A 94 1.82 9.29 4.44
C MET A 94 0.43 8.83 3.97
N PRO A 95 -0.21 7.88 4.67
CA PRO A 95 -1.58 7.44 4.38
C PRO A 95 -2.57 8.61 4.40
N THR A 96 -3.54 8.60 3.49
CA THR A 96 -4.53 9.69 3.35
C THR A 96 -5.54 9.74 4.48
N ASP A 97 -5.73 8.62 5.18
CA ASP A 97 -6.68 8.48 6.26
C ASP A 97 -6.03 8.69 7.64
N LEU A 98 -4.75 9.08 7.74
CA LEU A 98 -4.04 9.26 9.02
C LEU A 98 -4.76 10.23 9.97
N PHE A 99 -5.29 11.33 9.44
CA PHE A 99 -5.99 12.37 10.20
C PHE A 99 -7.52 12.26 10.07
N LYS A 100 -8.29 12.86 11.00
CA LYS A 100 -9.77 12.86 10.92
C LYS A 100 -10.29 13.59 9.68
N THR A 101 -9.54 14.55 9.17
CA THR A 101 -9.79 15.26 7.92
C THR A 101 -9.10 14.52 6.78
N ASN A 102 -9.76 14.41 5.63
CA ASN A 102 -9.23 13.74 4.43
C ASN A 102 -8.15 14.62 3.76
N VAL A 103 -7.02 14.75 4.45
CA VAL A 103 -5.89 15.59 4.05
C VAL A 103 -4.72 14.68 3.74
N GLN A 104 -4.17 14.81 2.55
CA GLN A 104 -2.93 14.12 2.19
C GLN A 104 -1.75 14.83 2.85
N THR A 105 -0.90 14.07 3.52
CA THR A 105 0.25 14.59 4.26
C THR A 105 1.53 13.88 3.88
N SER A 106 2.64 14.59 4.04
CA SER A 106 3.99 14.06 3.89
C SER A 106 4.84 14.46 5.09
N ILE A 107 5.81 13.61 5.45
CA ILE A 107 6.85 13.95 6.42
C ILE A 107 8.09 14.39 5.66
N TYR A 108 8.60 15.59 5.97
CA TYR A 108 9.88 16.07 5.48
C TYR A 108 10.94 15.96 6.57
N LEU A 109 12.09 15.39 6.21
CA LEU A 109 13.26 15.31 7.06
C LEU A 109 14.30 16.30 6.56
N PHE A 110 14.81 17.16 7.45
CA PHE A 110 15.85 18.13 7.13
C PHE A 110 17.12 17.87 7.93
N GLU A 111 18.26 18.15 7.31
CA GLU A 111 19.50 18.49 7.98
C GLU A 111 19.61 20.01 8.06
N VAL A 112 19.93 20.52 9.24
CA VAL A 112 19.91 21.95 9.54
C VAL A 112 21.33 22.51 9.55
N GLY A 113 21.51 23.71 9.01
CA GLY A 113 22.81 24.39 8.94
C GLY A 113 23.59 24.11 7.66
N THR A 114 23.08 23.24 6.79
CA THR A 114 23.66 22.90 5.49
C THR A 114 22.68 23.30 4.38
N PRO A 115 23.02 24.27 3.52
CA PRO A 115 22.18 24.60 2.36
C PRO A 115 22.02 23.42 1.40
N GLN A 116 20.88 23.35 0.72
CA GLN A 116 20.61 22.35 -0.32
C GLN A 116 21.41 22.68 -1.59
N ALA A 117 22.21 21.71 -2.08
CA ALA A 117 22.84 21.73 -3.39
C ALA A 117 21.95 21.05 -4.45
N ASN A 118 22.23 21.32 -5.73
CA ASN A 118 21.48 20.75 -6.86
C ASN A 118 21.70 19.23 -7.02
N ASP A 119 22.86 18.72 -6.60
CA ASP A 119 23.27 17.32 -6.72
C ASP A 119 23.06 16.53 -5.41
N ASP A 120 22.55 17.18 -4.37
CA ASP A 120 22.19 16.52 -3.12
C ASP A 120 21.01 15.57 -3.34
N ILE A 121 21.22 14.30 -2.97
CA ILE A 121 20.22 13.26 -3.09
C ILE A 121 19.17 13.36 -1.98
N VAL A 122 17.91 13.39 -2.39
CA VAL A 122 16.72 13.32 -1.53
C VAL A 122 16.05 11.97 -1.70
N LYS A 123 15.65 11.36 -0.58
CA LYS A 123 14.93 10.08 -0.56
C LYS A 123 13.43 10.29 -0.60
N PHE A 124 12.78 9.87 -1.68
CA PHE A 124 11.34 9.93 -1.83
C PHE A 124 10.73 8.56 -1.53
N ILE A 125 9.81 8.50 -0.56
CA ILE A 125 9.29 7.25 -0.03
C ILE A 125 7.77 7.26 -0.01
N ASP A 126 7.15 6.27 -0.65
CA ASP A 126 5.72 6.00 -0.51
C ASP A 126 5.45 5.13 0.70
N PHE A 127 4.99 5.77 1.78
CA PHE A 127 4.64 5.12 3.02
C PHE A 127 3.11 5.15 3.27
N ARG A 128 2.31 5.27 2.21
CA ARG A 128 0.83 5.21 2.30
C ARG A 128 0.30 3.88 2.85
N LYS A 129 1.10 2.82 2.80
CA LYS A 129 0.85 1.54 3.46
C LYS A 129 1.77 1.40 4.67
N ASP A 130 1.44 2.09 5.75
CA ASP A 130 2.23 2.14 6.99
C ASP A 130 2.00 0.93 7.93
N GLY A 131 1.00 0.09 7.63
CA GLY A 131 0.62 -1.08 8.44
C GLY A 131 -0.47 -0.78 9.47
N TYR A 132 -1.02 0.44 9.48
CA TYR A 132 -2.22 0.75 10.23
C TYR A 132 -3.44 0.83 9.31
N THR A 133 -4.58 0.39 9.84
CA THR A 133 -5.89 0.52 9.20
C THR A 133 -6.81 1.29 10.13
N ARG A 134 -7.63 2.21 9.58
CA ARG A 134 -8.63 2.90 10.40
C ARG A 134 -9.99 2.21 10.37
N THR A 135 -10.61 2.16 11.54
CA THR A 135 -12.01 1.74 11.67
C THR A 135 -12.89 2.96 11.93
N ASN A 136 -13.94 3.15 11.13
CA ASN A 136 -14.89 4.27 11.26
C ASN A 136 -15.88 4.07 12.44
N ARG A 137 -15.42 3.56 13.58
CA ARG A 137 -16.26 3.38 14.77
C ARG A 137 -16.30 4.68 15.57
N LYS A 138 -17.45 5.36 15.56
CA LYS A 138 -17.73 6.66 16.21
C LYS A 138 -17.44 6.74 17.74
N LYS A 139 -16.99 5.67 18.42
CA LYS A 139 -16.80 5.59 19.88
C LYS A 139 -15.53 4.86 20.36
N ALA A 140 -14.57 4.54 19.49
CA ALA A 140 -13.35 3.86 19.94
C ALA A 140 -12.29 4.86 20.46
N ALA A 141 -11.58 4.47 21.53
CA ALA A 141 -10.49 5.26 22.11
C ALA A 141 -9.26 5.35 21.17
N SER A 142 -9.06 4.33 20.33
CA SER A 142 -8.16 4.36 19.18
C SER A 142 -8.92 3.93 17.93
N ASN A 143 -8.83 4.76 16.89
CA ASN A 143 -9.39 4.43 15.57
C ASN A 143 -8.35 3.79 14.65
N LEU A 144 -7.08 3.69 15.07
CA LEU A 144 -5.98 3.06 14.35
C LEU A 144 -5.81 1.62 14.84
N LYS A 145 -5.79 0.66 13.92
CA LYS A 145 -5.59 -0.75 14.19
C LYS A 145 -4.38 -1.24 13.40
N ASP A 146 -3.38 -1.77 14.10
CA ASP A 146 -2.25 -2.46 13.49
C ASP A 146 -2.76 -3.70 12.73
N ASP A 147 -2.36 -3.82 11.47
CA ASP A 147 -2.69 -4.98 10.62
C ASP A 147 -1.74 -6.18 10.86
N GLY A 148 -0.79 -6.03 11.79
CA GLY A 148 0.24 -7.00 12.13
C GLY A 148 1.59 -6.69 11.49
N THR A 149 1.69 -5.65 10.64
CA THR A 149 2.92 -5.30 9.92
C THR A 149 3.48 -3.92 10.27
N ALA A 150 2.78 -3.11 11.07
CA ALA A 150 3.19 -1.72 11.32
C ALA A 150 4.63 -1.63 11.87
N LYS A 151 4.92 -2.33 12.97
CA LYS A 151 6.25 -2.30 13.58
C LYS A 151 7.37 -2.60 12.57
N GLU A 152 7.23 -3.67 11.79
CA GLU A 152 8.25 -4.06 10.80
C GLU A 152 8.41 -3.01 9.69
N ARG A 153 7.31 -2.38 9.25
CA ARG A 153 7.33 -1.32 8.23
C ARG A 153 8.04 -0.07 8.72
N TYR A 154 7.77 0.38 9.95
CA TYR A 154 8.46 1.53 10.54
C TYR A 154 9.95 1.22 10.80
N ASP A 155 10.28 0.01 11.27
CA ASP A 155 11.66 -0.43 11.43
C ASP A 155 12.41 -0.44 10.08
N GLU A 156 11.74 -0.90 9.02
CA GLU A 156 12.27 -0.86 7.66
C GLU A 156 12.43 0.58 7.13
N LEU A 157 11.43 1.44 7.31
CA LEU A 157 11.47 2.85 6.90
C LEU A 157 12.69 3.56 7.53
N ILE A 158 12.93 3.36 8.82
CA ILE A 158 14.08 3.96 9.53
C ILE A 158 15.40 3.49 8.90
N LYS A 159 15.52 2.20 8.57
CA LYS A 159 16.72 1.65 7.92
C LYS A 159 16.91 2.25 6.53
N VAL A 160 15.85 2.33 5.74
CA VAL A 160 15.88 2.88 4.38
C VAL A 160 16.23 4.36 4.38
N VAL A 161 15.64 5.17 5.27
CA VAL A 161 15.99 6.58 5.40
C VAL A 161 17.47 6.78 5.75
N LYS A 162 18.02 5.94 6.64
CA LYS A 162 19.42 6.05 7.08
C LYS A 162 20.42 5.57 6.03
N ASN A 163 20.13 4.45 5.38
CA ASN A 163 21.13 3.70 4.62
C ASN A 163 20.82 3.57 3.13
N GLY A 164 19.67 4.08 2.67
CA GLY A 164 19.12 3.73 1.37
C GLY A 164 18.50 2.33 1.38
N ILE A 165 17.96 1.91 0.23
CA ILE A 165 17.28 0.63 0.12
C ILE A 165 18.26 -0.53 -0.09
N SER A 166 18.13 -1.58 0.73
CA SER A 166 18.87 -2.83 0.58
C SER A 166 18.08 -3.98 1.21
N ASN A 167 17.85 -5.07 0.46
CA ASN A 167 17.12 -6.25 0.92
C ASN A 167 15.80 -5.94 1.64
N SER A 168 15.03 -4.97 1.11
CA SER A 168 13.79 -4.49 1.72
C SER A 168 12.59 -5.39 1.36
N LYS A 169 11.77 -5.70 2.37
CA LYS A 169 10.54 -6.50 2.29
C LYS A 169 9.39 -5.69 1.71
N TYR A 170 9.11 -4.48 2.22
CA TYR A 170 7.91 -3.71 1.86
C TYR A 170 8.20 -2.55 0.90
N LEU A 171 9.30 -1.82 1.11
CA LEU A 171 9.74 -0.76 0.19
C LEU A 171 10.48 -1.37 -1.00
N LYS A 172 10.32 -0.76 -2.18
CA LYS A 172 10.86 -1.26 -3.45
C LYS A 172 11.42 -0.10 -4.28
N GLN A 173 12.66 -0.26 -4.70
CA GLN A 173 13.36 0.68 -5.59
C GLN A 173 12.53 0.85 -6.87
N ASN A 174 12.37 2.09 -7.31
CA ASN A 174 11.62 2.47 -8.52
C ASN A 174 10.11 2.12 -8.48
N GLU A 175 9.56 1.83 -7.29
CA GLU A 175 8.12 1.65 -7.10
C GLU A 175 7.61 2.48 -5.91
N THR A 176 8.17 2.24 -4.72
CA THR A 176 7.79 2.93 -3.46
C THR A 176 8.97 3.66 -2.82
N TYR A 177 10.12 3.65 -3.47
CA TYR A 177 11.34 4.34 -3.08
C TYR A 177 12.07 4.88 -4.31
N PHE A 178 12.42 6.16 -4.29
CA PHE A 178 13.24 6.81 -5.30
C PHE A 178 14.32 7.67 -4.63
N GLU A 179 15.49 7.72 -5.25
CA GLU A 179 16.53 8.70 -4.97
C GLU A 179 16.59 9.66 -6.15
N ASP A 180 16.36 10.94 -5.88
CA ASP A 180 16.35 11.99 -6.89
C ASP A 180 16.85 13.30 -6.27
N THR A 181 17.02 14.33 -7.08
CA THR A 181 17.39 15.67 -6.68
C THR A 181 16.16 16.58 -6.60
N VAL A 182 16.31 17.70 -5.90
CA VAL A 182 15.34 18.80 -5.89
C VAL A 182 16.02 20.07 -6.36
N ASP A 183 15.30 20.93 -7.08
CA ASP A 183 15.78 22.26 -7.45
C ASP A 183 15.60 23.22 -6.25
N PRO A 184 16.71 23.70 -5.63
CA PRO A 184 16.66 24.60 -4.48
C PRO A 184 15.94 25.93 -4.76
N LEU A 185 15.77 26.31 -6.03
CA LEU A 185 15.08 27.52 -6.48
C LEU A 185 13.61 27.29 -6.85
N SER A 186 13.17 26.03 -6.95
CA SER A 186 11.81 25.65 -7.37
C SER A 186 10.82 25.71 -6.21
N GLY A 187 11.18 25.09 -5.07
CA GLY A 187 10.35 25.08 -3.85
C GLY A 187 9.01 24.36 -3.97
N LYS A 188 8.80 23.56 -5.04
CA LYS A 188 7.52 22.89 -5.36
C LYS A 188 7.65 21.43 -5.77
N ASP A 189 8.83 20.86 -5.67
CA ASP A 189 9.22 19.50 -6.08
C ASP A 189 9.63 18.67 -4.86
N TRP A 190 8.89 18.78 -3.76
CA TRP A 190 9.27 18.12 -2.50
C TRP A 190 8.48 16.83 -2.23
N ASN A 191 7.56 16.42 -3.10
CA ASN A 191 6.68 15.29 -2.84
C ASN A 191 6.97 14.09 -3.73
N PHE A 192 6.87 12.90 -3.13
CA PHE A 192 7.07 11.60 -3.79
C PHE A 192 6.42 11.48 -5.17
N ASP A 193 5.16 11.86 -5.31
CA ASP A 193 4.39 11.65 -6.56
C ASP A 193 5.00 12.40 -7.78
N GLN A 194 5.85 13.41 -7.56
CA GLN A 194 6.53 14.19 -8.60
C GLN A 194 7.82 13.52 -9.11
N HIS A 195 8.37 12.58 -8.34
CA HIS A 195 9.62 11.86 -8.65
C HIS A 195 9.38 10.43 -9.11
N ILE A 196 8.11 10.05 -9.31
CA ILE A 196 7.77 8.78 -9.93
C ILE A 196 8.17 8.85 -11.41
N VAL A 197 9.16 8.04 -11.79
CA VAL A 197 9.49 7.82 -13.20
C VAL A 197 8.38 6.95 -13.80
N VAL A 198 7.43 7.57 -14.50
CA VAL A 198 6.38 6.85 -15.22
C VAL A 198 7.00 6.23 -16.46
N ASP A 199 7.21 4.91 -16.46
CA ASP A 199 7.43 4.17 -17.70
C ASP A 199 6.12 4.18 -18.48
N PRO A 200 6.03 4.83 -19.65
CA PRO A 200 4.80 4.89 -20.44
C PRO A 200 4.39 3.52 -20.99
N LYS A 201 5.24 2.48 -20.87
CA LYS A 201 4.87 1.12 -21.23
C LYS A 201 3.93 0.53 -20.18
N LEU A 202 2.66 0.40 -20.58
CA LEU A 202 1.65 -0.33 -19.83
C LEU A 202 2.15 -1.75 -19.51
N LYS A 203 2.39 -2.04 -18.23
CA LYS A 203 2.72 -3.40 -17.80
C LYS A 203 1.46 -4.24 -17.86
N GLU A 204 1.56 -5.46 -18.37
CA GLU A 204 0.43 -6.39 -18.52
C GLU A 204 -0.34 -6.59 -17.21
N ARG A 205 0.39 -6.59 -16.07
CA ARG A 205 -0.19 -6.65 -14.73
C ARG A 205 -1.13 -5.48 -14.42
N ASP A 206 -0.75 -4.26 -14.79
CA ASP A 206 -1.53 -3.04 -14.49
C ASP A 206 -2.80 -2.99 -15.34
N PHE A 207 -2.74 -3.54 -16.55
CA PHE A 207 -3.91 -3.78 -17.40
C PHE A 207 -4.88 -4.78 -16.76
N TYR A 208 -4.39 -5.96 -16.35
CA TYR A 208 -5.24 -6.97 -15.72
C TYR A 208 -5.80 -6.53 -14.36
N SER A 209 -5.01 -5.84 -13.54
CA SER A 209 -5.47 -5.35 -12.23
C SER A 209 -6.59 -4.32 -12.34
N SER A 210 -6.67 -3.60 -13.47
CA SER A 210 -7.73 -2.63 -13.75
C SER A 210 -8.97 -3.29 -14.38
N ILE A 211 -8.79 -4.27 -15.25
CA ILE A 211 -9.88 -4.90 -16.01
C ILE A 211 -10.61 -5.99 -15.21
N ILE A 212 -9.87 -6.82 -14.47
CA ILE A 212 -10.47 -7.96 -13.74
C ILE A 212 -11.53 -7.49 -12.74
N PRO A 213 -11.33 -6.45 -11.91
CA PRO A 213 -12.37 -5.99 -10.98
C PRO A 213 -13.61 -5.47 -11.69
N TYR A 214 -13.43 -4.79 -12.83
CA TYR A 214 -14.55 -4.24 -13.61
C TYR A 214 -15.37 -5.34 -14.29
N GLU A 215 -14.72 -6.31 -14.93
CA GLU A 215 -15.40 -7.47 -15.53
C GLU A 215 -16.06 -8.36 -14.46
N THR A 216 -15.40 -8.54 -13.31
CA THR A 216 -15.99 -9.22 -12.13
C THR A 216 -17.24 -8.47 -11.65
N TRP A 217 -17.17 -7.14 -11.55
CA TRP A 217 -18.32 -6.32 -11.17
C TRP A 217 -19.47 -6.43 -12.18
N LYS A 218 -19.19 -6.39 -13.49
CA LYS A 218 -20.20 -6.58 -14.53
C LYS A 218 -20.89 -7.93 -14.40
N ILE A 219 -20.12 -9.02 -14.30
CA ILE A 219 -20.65 -10.38 -14.13
C ILE A 219 -21.51 -10.46 -12.87
N THR A 220 -21.02 -9.91 -11.75
CA THR A 220 -21.77 -9.87 -10.48
C THR A 220 -23.06 -9.09 -10.62
N HIS A 221 -23.03 -7.95 -11.33
CA HIS A 221 -24.19 -7.11 -11.54
C HIS A 221 -25.23 -7.81 -12.42
N ILE A 222 -24.80 -8.43 -13.53
CA ILE A 222 -25.66 -9.25 -14.40
C ILE A 222 -26.30 -10.38 -13.60
N LEU A 223 -25.52 -11.17 -12.86
CA LEU A 223 -26.01 -12.28 -12.04
C LEU A 223 -27.02 -11.82 -10.97
N SER A 224 -26.73 -10.70 -10.29
CA SER A 224 -27.63 -10.16 -9.27
C SER A 224 -28.93 -9.58 -9.86
N SER A 225 -28.86 -9.06 -11.09
CA SER A 225 -30.01 -8.50 -11.80
C SER A 225 -30.88 -9.61 -12.38
N SER A 226 -30.26 -10.66 -12.93
CA SER A 226 -30.97 -11.85 -13.40
C SER A 226 -31.63 -12.59 -12.23
N GLU A 227 -30.99 -12.71 -11.07
CA GLU A 227 -31.60 -13.34 -9.89
C GLU A 227 -32.82 -12.56 -9.39
N LYS A 228 -32.73 -11.22 -9.32
CA LYS A 228 -33.86 -10.37 -8.94
C LYS A 228 -35.00 -10.43 -9.96
N LEU A 229 -34.67 -10.40 -11.25
CA LEU A 229 -35.65 -10.49 -12.33
C LEU A 229 -36.34 -11.86 -12.33
N TYR A 230 -35.56 -12.94 -12.17
CA TYR A 230 -36.06 -14.31 -12.09
C TYR A 230 -37.00 -14.51 -10.89
N LYS A 231 -36.61 -14.04 -9.70
CA LYS A 231 -37.47 -14.05 -8.50
C LYS A 231 -38.78 -13.28 -8.74
N LYS A 232 -38.70 -12.11 -9.36
CA LYS A 232 -39.88 -11.28 -9.67
C LYS A 232 -40.80 -11.90 -10.72
N LEU A 233 -40.25 -12.62 -11.70
CA LEU A 233 -41.01 -13.33 -12.73
C LEU A 233 -41.72 -14.58 -12.17
N ILE A 234 -41.05 -15.33 -11.28
CA ILE A 234 -41.67 -16.43 -10.51
C ILE A 234 -42.80 -15.91 -9.63
N GLU A 235 -42.59 -14.82 -8.88
CA GLU A 235 -43.62 -14.20 -8.03
C GLU A 235 -44.85 -13.73 -8.83
N GLN A 236 -44.70 -13.47 -10.13
CA GLN A 236 -45.76 -13.01 -11.02
C GLN A 236 -46.40 -14.13 -11.86
N ASN A 237 -46.02 -15.41 -11.65
CA ASN A 237 -46.50 -16.56 -12.46
C ASN A 237 -46.32 -16.35 -13.98
N ILE A 238 -45.32 -15.56 -14.39
CA ILE A 238 -45.02 -15.35 -15.81
C ILE A 238 -44.16 -16.53 -16.26
N SER A 239 -44.63 -17.28 -17.25
CA SER A 239 -43.86 -18.37 -17.87
C SER A 239 -42.56 -17.80 -18.43
N THR A 240 -41.45 -18.02 -17.73
CA THR A 240 -40.12 -17.82 -18.28
C THR A 240 -39.72 -19.13 -18.91
N ASP A 241 -39.40 -19.14 -20.21
CA ASP A 241 -38.71 -20.26 -20.87
C ASP A 241 -37.29 -20.38 -20.29
N VAL A 242 -37.22 -20.83 -19.04
CA VAL A 242 -36.00 -21.06 -18.29
C VAL A 242 -36.10 -22.50 -17.84
N ASP A 243 -35.29 -23.34 -18.48
CA ASP A 243 -35.18 -24.73 -18.09
C ASP A 243 -34.44 -24.83 -16.75
N GLU A 244 -35.01 -25.58 -15.81
CA GLU A 244 -34.33 -25.92 -14.57
C GLU A 244 -33.33 -27.06 -14.84
N PHE A 245 -32.05 -26.81 -14.55
CA PHE A 245 -31.01 -27.82 -14.65
C PHE A 245 -30.48 -28.18 -13.28
N LYS A 246 -30.24 -29.47 -13.05
CA LYS A 246 -29.50 -29.91 -11.88
C LYS A 246 -28.04 -29.50 -12.06
N ALA A 247 -27.47 -28.76 -11.10
CA ALA A 247 -26.06 -28.37 -11.15
C ALA A 247 -25.10 -29.58 -11.30
N GLY A 248 -25.51 -30.76 -10.82
CA GLY A 248 -24.77 -32.02 -11.00
C GLY A 248 -24.70 -32.53 -12.44
N ASP A 249 -25.55 -32.04 -13.35
CA ASP A 249 -25.52 -32.40 -14.78
C ASP A 249 -24.55 -31.50 -15.56
N LEU A 250 -24.34 -30.27 -15.06
CA LEU A 250 -23.41 -29.29 -15.62
C LEU A 250 -21.96 -29.59 -15.29
N PHE A 251 -21.70 -30.21 -14.12
CA PHE A 251 -20.35 -30.41 -13.63
C PHE A 251 -20.15 -31.79 -13.03
N SER A 252 -18.99 -32.38 -13.33
CA SER A 252 -18.53 -33.59 -12.63
C SER A 252 -17.51 -33.24 -11.56
N VAL A 253 -17.67 -33.81 -10.37
CA VAL A 253 -16.74 -33.60 -9.25
C VAL A 253 -15.83 -34.81 -9.14
N ARG A 254 -14.51 -34.58 -9.20
CA ARG A 254 -13.50 -35.63 -9.07
C ARG A 254 -12.57 -35.37 -7.89
N LYS A 255 -12.14 -36.45 -7.24
CA LYS A 255 -11.03 -36.40 -6.30
C LYS A 255 -9.73 -36.23 -7.11
N ASN A 256 -8.88 -35.31 -6.70
CA ASN A 256 -7.58 -35.16 -7.36
C ASN A 256 -6.63 -36.26 -6.88
N PRO A 257 -5.80 -36.85 -7.76
CA PRO A 257 -4.65 -37.65 -7.37
C PRO A 257 -3.72 -36.81 -6.49
N SER A 258 -3.43 -37.30 -5.29
CA SER A 258 -2.71 -36.52 -4.29
C SER A 258 -1.26 -36.90 -4.21
N LEU A 259 -0.36 -35.93 -4.34
CA LEU A 259 1.06 -36.07 -4.03
C LEU A 259 1.36 -35.47 -2.66
N ASN A 260 2.39 -36.00 -1.99
CA ASN A 260 2.95 -35.34 -0.81
C ASN A 260 3.89 -34.22 -1.28
N LYS A 261 3.93 -33.13 -0.51
CA LYS A 261 4.78 -31.97 -0.86
C LYS A 261 6.25 -32.37 -1.01
N ASP A 262 6.72 -33.28 -0.15
CA ASP A 262 8.11 -33.73 -0.12
C ASP A 262 8.48 -34.62 -1.31
N SER A 263 7.48 -35.10 -2.07
CA SER A 263 7.69 -35.85 -3.31
C SER A 263 8.01 -34.94 -4.51
N LEU A 264 7.89 -33.62 -4.35
CA LEU A 264 8.05 -32.64 -5.43
C LEU A 264 9.25 -31.73 -5.20
N THR A 265 9.95 -31.38 -6.28
CA THR A 265 11.02 -30.37 -6.25
C THR A 265 10.49 -29.05 -6.78
N PHE A 266 10.38 -28.05 -5.89
CA PHE A 266 9.88 -26.72 -6.25
C PHE A 266 10.96 -25.87 -6.90
N SER A 267 10.60 -25.18 -7.97
CA SER A 267 11.52 -24.35 -8.76
C SER A 267 10.80 -23.11 -9.28
N SER A 268 11.50 -21.98 -9.33
CA SER A 268 10.98 -20.74 -9.93
C SER A 268 10.68 -20.88 -11.42
N ASN A 269 11.31 -21.87 -12.08
CA ASN A 269 11.14 -22.17 -13.50
C ASN A 269 10.27 -23.42 -13.73
N GLY A 270 9.60 -23.91 -12.67
CA GLY A 270 8.64 -25.02 -12.76
C GLY A 270 7.43 -24.63 -13.61
N LYS A 271 6.89 -25.58 -14.38
CA LYS A 271 5.74 -25.34 -15.27
C LYS A 271 4.40 -25.76 -14.68
N TYR A 272 4.41 -26.65 -13.69
CA TYR A 272 3.19 -27.25 -13.14
C TYR A 272 2.92 -26.71 -11.73
N PRO A 273 1.81 -26.01 -11.50
CA PRO A 273 1.45 -25.57 -10.17
C PRO A 273 1.08 -26.77 -9.28
N TYR A 274 1.44 -26.68 -8.01
CA TYR A 274 1.03 -27.63 -6.99
C TYR A 274 -0.10 -27.04 -6.14
N PHE A 275 -1.33 -27.46 -6.43
CA PHE A 275 -2.55 -27.01 -5.78
C PHE A 275 -2.77 -27.70 -4.44
N THR A 276 -3.14 -26.95 -3.41
CA THR A 276 -3.34 -27.45 -2.04
C THR A 276 -4.60 -26.88 -1.41
N ARG A 277 -4.87 -27.24 -0.15
CA ARG A 277 -6.00 -26.75 0.63
C ARG A 277 -5.88 -25.30 1.13
N THR A 278 -4.79 -24.60 0.80
CA THR A 278 -4.60 -23.20 1.21
C THR A 278 -5.56 -22.28 0.47
N VAL A 279 -5.91 -21.16 1.10
CA VAL A 279 -6.68 -20.08 0.48
C VAL A 279 -5.79 -18.94 -0.04
N ASP A 280 -4.50 -19.01 0.26
CA ASP A 280 -3.49 -18.05 -0.18
C ASP A 280 -3.03 -18.39 -1.61
N GLN A 281 -2.56 -17.38 -2.35
CA GLN A 281 -1.94 -17.56 -3.68
C GLN A 281 -2.76 -18.46 -4.64
N ASN A 282 -4.09 -18.30 -4.65
CA ASN A 282 -5.00 -19.11 -5.45
C ASN A 282 -4.91 -20.63 -5.21
N GLY A 283 -4.54 -21.03 -3.98
CA GLY A 283 -4.38 -22.42 -3.60
C GLY A 283 -3.03 -23.04 -4.02
N ILE A 284 -2.14 -22.28 -4.67
CA ILE A 284 -0.88 -22.78 -5.22
C ILE A 284 0.23 -22.64 -4.18
N ALA A 285 0.86 -23.76 -3.80
CA ALA A 285 1.96 -23.78 -2.83
C ALA A 285 3.35 -23.60 -3.49
N GLY A 286 3.43 -23.73 -4.81
CA GLY A 286 4.66 -23.60 -5.59
C GLY A 286 4.52 -24.25 -6.96
N TYR A 287 5.56 -24.12 -7.78
CA TYR A 287 5.64 -24.73 -9.11
C TYR A 287 6.70 -25.81 -9.13
N THR A 288 6.40 -26.91 -9.82
CA THR A 288 7.28 -28.07 -9.98
C THR A 288 7.55 -28.34 -11.46
N HIS A 289 8.62 -29.10 -11.73
CA HIS A 289 8.79 -29.76 -13.01
C HIS A 289 7.79 -30.92 -13.15
N TYR A 290 7.70 -31.47 -14.35
CA TYR A 290 6.89 -32.67 -14.62
C TYR A 290 7.25 -33.78 -13.64
N TYR A 291 6.25 -34.45 -13.08
CA TYR A 291 6.40 -35.56 -12.15
C TYR A 291 6.01 -36.87 -12.85
N ASP A 292 4.72 -37.05 -13.10
CA ASP A 292 4.15 -38.14 -13.90
C ASP A 292 2.80 -37.73 -14.51
N ASP A 293 2.24 -38.57 -15.38
CA ASP A 293 0.90 -38.40 -15.96
C ASP A 293 -0.22 -38.89 -15.03
N GLU A 294 0.07 -39.82 -14.13
CA GLU A 294 -0.92 -40.42 -13.21
C GLU A 294 -1.52 -39.39 -12.25
N HIS A 295 -0.69 -38.44 -11.81
CA HIS A 295 -1.07 -37.38 -10.88
C HIS A 295 -1.36 -36.05 -11.55
N LEU A 296 -1.14 -35.94 -12.86
CA LEU A 296 -1.32 -34.70 -13.60
C LEU A 296 -2.80 -34.46 -13.88
N MET A 297 -3.38 -33.52 -13.15
CA MET A 297 -4.74 -33.06 -13.42
C MET A 297 -4.76 -32.13 -14.63
N PRO A 298 -5.71 -32.30 -15.58
CA PRO A 298 -5.85 -31.37 -16.69
C PRO A 298 -6.36 -30.01 -16.21
N GLY A 299 -5.90 -28.95 -16.88
CA GLY A 299 -6.38 -27.58 -16.66
C GLY A 299 -7.79 -27.34 -17.22
N ASN A 300 -8.23 -26.09 -17.15
CA ASN A 300 -9.59 -25.60 -17.43
C ASN A 300 -10.65 -26.23 -16.50
N VAL A 301 -10.33 -26.28 -15.20
CA VAL A 301 -11.22 -26.83 -14.16
C VAL A 301 -11.28 -25.88 -12.96
N LEU A 302 -12.31 -26.01 -12.13
CA LEU A 302 -12.36 -25.35 -10.83
C LEU A 302 -11.82 -26.30 -9.75
N ALA A 303 -10.71 -25.96 -9.11
CA ALA A 303 -10.14 -26.73 -8.01
C ALA A 303 -10.60 -26.17 -6.66
N VAL A 304 -10.81 -27.05 -5.68
CA VAL A 304 -11.25 -26.67 -4.33
C VAL A 304 -10.46 -27.43 -3.27
N GLY A 305 -9.94 -26.68 -2.30
CA GLY A 305 -9.41 -27.21 -1.06
C GLY A 305 -10.54 -27.45 -0.07
N LEU A 306 -10.71 -28.68 0.42
CA LEU A 306 -11.84 -29.05 1.27
C LEU A 306 -11.83 -28.42 2.68
N MET A 307 -10.71 -27.80 3.08
CA MET A 307 -10.60 -27.14 4.39
C MET A 307 -11.12 -25.69 4.35
N GLY A 308 -10.75 -24.93 3.30
CA GLY A 308 -11.18 -23.54 3.13
C GLY A 308 -12.44 -23.38 2.28
N MET A 309 -12.87 -24.44 1.57
CA MET A 309 -14.00 -24.45 0.64
C MET A 309 -14.01 -23.28 -0.36
N ARG A 310 -12.81 -22.83 -0.75
CA ARG A 310 -12.60 -21.77 -1.73
C ARG A 310 -12.24 -22.38 -3.08
N PHE A 311 -12.97 -21.96 -4.11
CA PHE A 311 -12.78 -22.41 -5.48
C PHE A 311 -11.77 -21.52 -6.20
N PHE A 312 -10.89 -22.15 -6.97
CA PHE A 312 -9.90 -21.49 -7.80
C PHE A 312 -9.95 -22.08 -9.20
N TYR A 313 -9.84 -21.22 -10.22
CA TYR A 313 -9.73 -21.67 -11.59
C TYR A 313 -8.29 -22.10 -11.89
N MET A 314 -8.12 -23.33 -12.35
CA MET A 314 -6.86 -23.87 -12.83
C MET A 314 -6.89 -23.85 -14.36
N ASP A 315 -6.17 -22.94 -14.98
CA ASP A 315 -6.09 -22.78 -16.43
C ASP A 315 -5.16 -23.82 -17.08
N THR A 316 -4.04 -24.13 -16.43
CA THR A 316 -3.07 -25.15 -16.87
C THR A 316 -3.20 -26.46 -16.11
N SER A 317 -2.61 -27.53 -16.65
CA SER A 317 -2.47 -28.80 -15.93
C SER A 317 -1.66 -28.63 -14.66
N PHE A 318 -1.98 -29.39 -13.61
CA PHE A 318 -1.47 -29.17 -12.26
C PHE A 318 -1.37 -30.46 -11.46
N TYR A 319 -0.53 -30.45 -10.42
CA TYR A 319 -0.48 -31.50 -9.40
C TYR A 319 -1.24 -31.05 -8.16
N ALA A 320 -1.79 -31.98 -7.40
CA ALA A 320 -2.61 -31.64 -6.24
C ALA A 320 -2.13 -32.33 -4.96
N GLY A 321 -2.28 -31.64 -3.84
CA GLY A 321 -2.11 -32.20 -2.50
C GLY A 321 -3.38 -32.89 -1.99
N GLN A 322 -3.27 -33.47 -0.79
CA GLN A 322 -4.38 -34.14 -0.13
C GLN A 322 -5.57 -33.18 0.15
N PHE A 323 -6.77 -33.77 0.25
CA PHE A 323 -8.03 -33.06 0.53
C PHE A 323 -8.39 -31.97 -0.49
N THR A 324 -8.13 -32.25 -1.76
CA THR A 324 -8.52 -31.40 -2.88
C THR A 324 -9.45 -32.14 -3.84
N ARG A 325 -10.31 -31.37 -4.52
CA ARG A 325 -11.20 -31.87 -5.59
C ARG A 325 -11.17 -30.92 -6.77
N SER A 326 -11.57 -31.42 -7.93
CA SER A 326 -11.80 -30.61 -9.13
C SER A 326 -13.24 -30.76 -9.60
N ILE A 327 -13.84 -29.64 -9.97
CA ILE A 327 -15.12 -29.53 -10.64
C ILE A 327 -14.83 -29.30 -12.13
N ILE A 328 -15.25 -30.26 -12.95
CA ILE A 328 -14.95 -30.31 -14.38
C ILE A 328 -16.26 -30.00 -15.13
N PRO A 329 -16.29 -28.96 -15.98
CA PRO A 329 -17.48 -28.61 -16.74
C PRO A 329 -17.80 -29.66 -17.81
N ASN A 330 -19.08 -30.01 -17.93
CA ASN A 330 -19.59 -30.87 -18.98
C ASN A 330 -19.72 -30.08 -20.30
N LYS A 331 -18.62 -30.00 -21.05
CA LYS A 331 -18.52 -29.18 -22.26
C LYS A 331 -19.62 -29.43 -23.29
N LYS A 332 -20.15 -30.67 -23.39
CA LYS A 332 -21.23 -31.00 -24.32
C LYS A 332 -22.53 -30.26 -23.99
N LEU A 333 -22.87 -30.16 -22.70
CA LEU A 333 -24.08 -29.48 -22.26
C LEU A 333 -23.97 -27.97 -22.49
N PHE A 334 -22.83 -27.36 -22.15
CA PHE A 334 -22.61 -25.94 -22.37
C PHE A 334 -22.64 -25.54 -23.85
N LEU A 335 -22.12 -26.39 -24.75
CA LEU A 335 -22.20 -26.16 -26.21
C LEU A 335 -23.63 -26.29 -26.75
N GLN A 336 -24.47 -27.15 -26.16
CA GLN A 336 -25.89 -27.26 -26.52
C GLN A 336 -26.72 -26.07 -26.05
N MET A 337 -26.33 -25.43 -24.94
CA MET A 337 -26.99 -24.22 -24.40
C MET A 337 -26.56 -22.93 -25.10
N SER A 338 -25.53 -22.97 -25.96
CA SER A 338 -24.95 -21.81 -26.67
C SER A 338 -25.52 -21.61 -28.08
N ASN A 339 -26.29 -22.58 -28.58
CA ASN A 339 -27.02 -22.55 -29.85
C ASN A 339 -28.51 -22.40 -29.56
#